data_AF-A0A2J6SGH2-F1
#
_entry.id   AF-A0A2J6SGH2-F1
#
_cell.length_a   1.000
_cell.length_b   1.000
_cell.length_c   1.000
_cell.angle_alpha   90.00
_cell.angle_beta   90.00
_cell.angle_gamma   90.00
#
_symmetry.space_group_name_H-M   'P 1'
#
loop_
_entity.id
_entity.type
_entity.pdbx_description
1 polymer ?
#
loop_
_entity_poly.entity_id
_entity_poly.type
_entity_poly.pdbx_seq_one_letter_code
_entity_poly.pdbx_strand_id
1 'polypeptide(L)'
;MKYLKRWSKDRAKIVKDIRLAAISQVDRGLANTAKGHLALVPATAKKRDVIAIVACSFPIVLRRKERGYEYIGECYLHGFMDGEAFAGDEEHEVEECSIQ
;
A
#
# COMPACT_ATOMS: atom_id res chain seq x y z
N MET A 1 12.74 -30.94 -6.12
CA MET A 1 12.59 -29.47 -6.33
C MET A 1 11.19 -28.89 -6.06
N LYS A 2 10.07 -29.64 -6.14
CA LYS A 2 8.72 -29.10 -5.81
C LYS A 2 8.58 -28.62 -4.35
N TYR A 3 9.14 -29.35 -3.40
CA TYR A 3 9.07 -29.04 -1.96
C TYR A 3 9.80 -27.73 -1.60
N LEU A 4 10.98 -27.49 -2.15
CA LEU A 4 11.74 -26.25 -1.93
C LEU A 4 11.01 -25.02 -2.49
N LYS A 5 10.36 -25.16 -3.66
CA LYS A 5 9.54 -24.07 -4.25
C LYS A 5 8.28 -23.78 -3.42
N ARG A 6 7.64 -24.81 -2.88
CA ARG A 6 6.48 -24.67 -1.98
C ARG A 6 6.89 -23.94 -0.69
N TRP A 7 7.94 -24.41 -0.04
CA TRP A 7 8.45 -23.84 1.20
C TRP A 7 8.92 -22.37 1.06
N SER A 8 9.50 -22.03 -0.09
CA SER A 8 9.83 -20.64 -0.42
C SER A 8 8.59 -19.74 -0.56
N LYS A 9 7.51 -20.24 -1.18
CA LYS A 9 6.24 -19.49 -1.30
C LYS A 9 5.56 -19.32 0.06
N ASP A 10 5.55 -20.36 0.88
CA ASP A 10 4.91 -20.33 2.20
C ASP A 10 5.60 -19.30 3.12
N ARG A 11 6.94 -19.23 3.09
CA ARG A 11 7.68 -18.18 3.81
C ARG A 11 7.38 -16.78 3.30
N ALA A 12 7.32 -16.58 1.98
CA ALA A 12 6.98 -15.27 1.42
C ALA A 12 5.58 -14.81 1.88
N LYS A 13 4.61 -15.75 1.92
CA LYS A 13 3.28 -15.47 2.43
C LYS A 13 3.28 -15.12 3.92
N ILE A 14 3.97 -15.90 4.75
CA ILE A 14 4.04 -15.66 6.20
C ILE A 14 4.68 -14.30 6.51
N VAL A 15 5.77 -13.95 5.83
CA VAL A 15 6.44 -12.66 6.02
C VAL A 15 5.54 -11.50 5.61
N LYS A 16 4.76 -11.67 4.52
CA LYS A 16 3.78 -10.68 4.08
C LYS A 16 2.66 -10.49 5.10
N ASP A 17 2.09 -11.59 5.62
CA ASP A 17 0.99 -11.56 6.59
C ASP A 17 1.43 -10.90 7.91
N ILE A 18 2.64 -11.21 8.41
CA ILE A 18 3.21 -10.59 9.62
C ILE A 18 3.41 -9.08 9.41
N ARG A 19 3.92 -8.67 8.24
CA ARG A 19 4.18 -7.26 7.96
C ARG A 19 2.89 -6.48 7.72
N LEU A 20 1.89 -7.11 7.09
CA LEU A 20 0.53 -6.57 6.98
C LEU A 20 -0.09 -6.33 8.35
N ALA A 21 0.03 -7.30 9.26
CA ALA A 21 -0.40 -7.13 10.64
C ALA A 21 0.35 -5.95 11.26
N ALA A 22 1.67 -5.88 11.16
CA ALA A 22 2.45 -4.79 11.76
C ALA A 22 2.03 -3.38 11.27
N ILE A 23 1.80 -3.20 9.96
CA ILE A 23 1.38 -1.91 9.42
C ILE A 23 -0.07 -1.55 9.81
N SER A 24 -0.88 -2.48 10.30
CA SER A 24 -2.32 -2.25 10.57
C SER A 24 -2.66 -2.00 12.05
N GLN A 25 -1.68 -1.81 12.93
CA GLN A 25 -1.90 -1.92 14.40
C GLN A 25 -1.95 -0.59 15.15
N VAL A 26 -1.07 0.39 14.85
CA VAL A 26 -0.94 1.63 15.64
C VAL A 26 -0.83 2.85 14.72
N ASP A 27 -1.39 3.99 15.15
CA ASP A 27 -1.36 5.27 14.44
C ASP A 27 -1.84 5.18 12.98
N ARG A 28 -2.99 4.52 12.79
CA ARG A 28 -3.65 4.43 11.48
C ARG A 28 -4.98 5.16 11.44
N GLY A 29 -5.27 5.77 10.30
CA GLY A 29 -6.55 6.36 9.95
C GLY A 29 -7.20 5.58 8.81
N LEU A 30 -8.53 5.50 8.84
CA LEU A 30 -9.30 4.97 7.71
C LEU A 30 -9.45 6.07 6.66
N ALA A 31 -9.24 5.71 5.40
CA ALA A 31 -9.44 6.63 4.28
C ALA A 31 -10.07 5.91 3.08
N ASN A 32 -10.66 6.71 2.19
CA ASN A 32 -11.16 6.24 0.91
C ASN A 32 -10.41 6.95 -0.21
N THR A 33 -10.00 6.22 -1.24
CA THR A 33 -9.42 6.84 -2.43
C THR A 33 -10.51 7.50 -3.27
N ALA A 34 -10.13 8.41 -4.17
CA ALA A 34 -11.07 9.05 -5.09
C ALA A 34 -11.81 8.05 -5.99
N LYS A 35 -11.23 6.86 -6.22
CA LYS A 35 -11.85 5.76 -6.97
C LYS A 35 -12.74 4.85 -6.09
N GLY A 36 -12.83 5.11 -4.79
CA GLY A 36 -13.67 4.36 -3.84
C GLY A 36 -12.98 3.18 -3.17
N HIS A 37 -11.64 3.07 -3.25
CA HIS A 37 -10.91 1.99 -2.58
C HIS A 37 -10.69 2.30 -1.10
N LEU A 38 -10.85 1.28 -0.26
CA LEU A 38 -10.64 1.38 1.17
C LEU A 38 -9.14 1.30 1.51
N ALA A 39 -8.66 2.25 2.31
CA ALA A 39 -7.28 2.32 2.72
C ALA A 39 -7.12 2.51 4.24
N LEU A 40 -6.07 1.90 4.79
CA LEU A 40 -5.54 2.17 6.12
C LEU A 40 -4.22 2.92 5.96
N VAL A 41 -4.24 4.21 6.27
CA VAL A 41 -3.14 5.15 6.07
C VAL A 41 -2.53 5.57 7.41
N PRO A 42 -1.30 6.12 7.46
CA PRO A 42 -0.79 6.74 8.68
C PRO A 42 -1.76 7.80 9.24
N ALA A 43 -1.90 7.91 10.56
CA ALA A 43 -2.76 8.90 11.21
C ALA A 43 -2.33 10.36 10.91
N THR A 44 -1.09 10.55 10.46
CA THR A 44 -0.54 11.86 10.03
C THR A 44 -0.88 12.22 8.58
N ALA A 45 -1.52 11.30 7.84
CA ALA A 45 -1.99 11.55 6.49
C ALA A 45 -3.08 12.64 6.50
N LYS A 46 -3.17 13.39 5.41
CA LYS A 46 -4.10 14.51 5.23
C LYS A 46 -4.86 14.41 3.92
N LYS A 47 -5.99 15.10 3.83
CA LYS A 47 -6.73 15.26 2.57
C LYS A 47 -5.79 15.81 1.49
N ARG A 48 -5.85 15.23 0.29
CA ARG A 48 -4.96 15.48 -0.87
C ARG A 48 -3.56 14.84 -0.79
N ASP A 49 -3.29 14.02 0.23
CA ASP A 49 -2.18 13.07 0.13
C ASP A 49 -2.52 12.01 -0.92
N VAL A 50 -1.51 11.43 -1.55
CA VAL A 50 -1.66 10.43 -2.62
C VAL A 50 -1.10 9.11 -2.16
N ILE A 51 -1.78 8.02 -2.49
CA ILE A 51 -1.28 6.66 -2.35
C ILE A 51 -0.59 6.31 -3.66
N ALA A 52 0.71 6.04 -3.59
CA ALA A 52 1.49 5.60 -4.73
C ALA A 52 1.74 4.09 -4.62
N ILE A 53 1.42 3.37 -5.69
CA ILE A 53 1.80 1.98 -5.87
C ILE A 53 3.03 1.98 -6.76
N VAL A 54 4.19 1.92 -6.12
CA VAL A 54 5.50 1.86 -6.77
C VAL A 54 6.00 0.41 -6.78
N ALA A 55 7.12 0.12 -7.45
CA ALA A 55 7.80 -1.19 -7.43
C ALA A 55 8.42 -1.53 -6.06
N CYS A 56 7.63 -1.40 -5.00
CA CYS A 56 7.94 -1.69 -3.61
C CYS A 56 6.94 -2.71 -3.06
N SER A 57 7.27 -3.32 -1.94
CA SER A 57 6.47 -4.41 -1.37
C SER A 57 5.06 -3.98 -0.92
N PHE A 58 4.82 -2.67 -0.72
CA PHE A 58 3.57 -2.12 -0.21
C PHE A 58 3.30 -0.72 -0.78
N PRO A 59 2.04 -0.29 -0.92
CA PRO A 59 1.70 1.09 -1.25
C PRO A 59 2.18 2.06 -0.17
N ILE A 60 2.51 3.28 -0.59
CA ILE A 60 2.99 4.34 0.29
C ILE A 60 2.15 5.61 0.15
N VAL A 61 2.02 6.35 1.25
CA VAL A 61 1.38 7.66 1.26
C VAL A 61 2.43 8.74 1.05
N LEU A 62 2.18 9.60 0.07
CA LEU A 62 3.03 10.73 -0.30
C LEU A 62 2.23 12.03 -0.22
N ARG A 63 2.91 13.09 0.21
CA ARG A 63 2.34 14.46 0.24
C ARG A 63 3.05 15.34 -0.77
N ARG A 64 2.29 15.96 -1.69
CA ARG A 64 2.85 16.91 -2.67
C ARG A 64 3.49 18.11 -1.96
N LYS A 65 4.69 18.48 -2.41
CA LYS A 65 5.39 19.72 -2.03
C LYS A 65 5.67 20.54 -3.27
N GLU A 66 6.22 21.75 -3.10
CA GLU A 66 6.60 22.62 -4.23
C GLU A 66 7.57 21.93 -5.18
N ARG A 67 8.48 21.11 -4.64
CA ARG A 67 9.39 20.25 -5.41
C ARG A 67 9.33 18.82 -4.88
N GLY A 68 8.67 17.95 -5.64
CA GLY A 68 8.58 16.51 -5.33
C GLY A 68 7.53 16.17 -4.27
N TYR A 69 7.82 15.14 -3.49
CA TYR A 69 6.90 14.53 -2.54
C TYR A 69 7.58 14.26 -1.19
N GLU A 70 6.86 14.50 -0.11
CA GLU A 70 7.22 14.09 1.24
C GLU A 70 6.66 12.68 1.51
N TYR A 71 7.51 11.79 2.02
CA TYR A 71 7.10 10.44 2.43
C TYR A 71 6.38 10.50 3.79
N ILE A 72 5.13 10.04 3.83
CA ILE A 72 4.30 10.03 5.04
C ILE A 72 4.33 8.66 5.72
N GLY A 73 4.33 7.57 4.95
CA GLY A 73 4.44 6.22 5.49
C GLY A 73 3.87 5.12 4.58
N GLU A 74 4.13 3.86 4.94
CA GLU A 74 3.49 2.69 4.33
C GLU A 74 1.98 2.68 4.63
N CYS A 75 1.15 2.18 3.72
CA CYS A 75 -0.29 2.00 3.93
C CYS A 75 -0.80 0.65 3.42
N TYR A 76 -1.97 0.25 3.93
CA TYR A 76 -2.74 -0.85 3.35
C TYR A 76 -3.80 -0.30 2.39
N LEU A 77 -3.83 -0.82 1.17
CA LEU A 77 -4.85 -0.53 0.16
C LEU A 77 -5.53 -1.83 -0.25
N HIS A 78 -6.82 -1.93 0.04
CA HIS A 78 -7.59 -3.13 -0.24
C HIS A 78 -7.70 -3.40 -1.74
N GLY A 79 -7.37 -4.62 -2.19
CA GLY A 79 -7.44 -5.01 -3.60
C GLY A 79 -6.23 -4.59 -4.45
N PHE A 80 -5.16 -4.05 -3.85
CA PHE A 80 -3.97 -3.61 -4.60
C PHE A 80 -2.66 -4.25 -4.11
N MET A 81 -2.69 -4.94 -2.97
CA MET A 81 -1.49 -5.50 -2.33
C MET A 81 -1.23 -6.97 -2.67
N ASP A 82 -2.19 -7.68 -3.26
CA ASP A 82 -2.05 -9.08 -3.69
C ASP A 82 -1.62 -9.25 -5.16
N GLY A 83 -1.08 -8.18 -5.76
CA GLY A 83 -0.66 -8.16 -7.16
C GLY A 83 -1.79 -7.85 -8.14
N GLU A 84 -2.98 -7.59 -7.62
CA GLU A 84 -4.18 -7.19 -8.37
C GLU A 84 -4.02 -5.85 -9.09
N ALA A 85 -3.17 -4.95 -8.56
CA ALA A 85 -2.84 -3.66 -9.16
C ALA A 85 -2.10 -3.74 -10.50
N PHE A 86 -1.45 -4.88 -10.81
CA PHE A 86 -0.58 -5.05 -11.98
C PHE A 86 -1.12 -6.09 -12.97
N ALA A 87 -2.43 -6.34 -12.95
CA ALA A 87 -3.07 -7.25 -13.89
C ALA A 87 -3.19 -6.66 -15.32
N GLY A 88 -2.84 -5.38 -15.51
CA GLY A 88 -2.69 -4.71 -16.80
C GLY A 88 -1.26 -4.18 -17.01
N ASP A 89 -0.87 -3.97 -18.27
CA ASP A 89 0.47 -3.54 -18.72
C ASP A 89 0.87 -2.10 -18.29
N GLU A 90 0.33 -1.57 -17.19
CA GLU A 90 0.63 -0.25 -16.67
C GLU A 90 1.51 -0.37 -15.42
N GLU A 91 2.81 -0.06 -15.56
CA GLU A 91 3.81 -0.27 -14.50
C GLU A 91 3.66 0.65 -13.28
N HIS A 92 2.71 1.61 -13.28
CA HIS A 92 2.60 2.61 -12.21
C HIS A 92 1.15 3.11 -12.05
N GLU A 93 0.50 2.81 -10.92
CA GLU A 93 -0.78 3.41 -10.54
C GLU A 93 -0.63 4.36 -9.34
N VAL A 94 -1.21 5.56 -9.47
CA VAL A 94 -1.29 6.56 -8.39
C VAL A 94 -2.75 6.83 -8.08
N GLU A 95 -3.12 6.75 -6.80
CA GLU A 95 -4.48 7.05 -6.35
C GLU A 95 -4.49 8.21 -5.36
N GLU A 96 -5.37 9.18 -5.56
CA GLU A 96 -5.55 10.27 -4.59
C GLU A 96 -6.37 9.78 -3.38
N CYS A 97 -5.91 10.12 -2.18
CA CYS A 97 -6.57 9.74 -0.93
C CYS A 97 -7.46 10.87 -0.41
N SER A 98 -8.73 10.55 -0.17
CA SER A 98 -9.67 11.37 0.57
C SER A 98 -9.83 10.81 1.98
N ILE A 99 -9.26 11.52 2.96
CA ILE A 99 -9.34 11.14 4.37
C ILE A 99 -10.67 11.65 4.92
N GLN A 100 -11.38 10.77 5.65
CA GLN A 100 -12.62 11.09 6.36
C GLN A 100 -12.34 11.70 7.73
#